data_AF-A0A2P6V0W4-F1
#
_entry.id   AF-A0A2P6V0W4-F1
#
_cell.length_a   1.000
_cell.length_b   1.000
_cell.length_c   1.000
_cell.angle_alpha   90.00
_cell.angle_beta   90.00
_cell.angle_gamma   90.00
#
_symmetry.space_group_name_H-M   'P 1'
#
loop_
_entity.id
_entity.type
_entity.pdbx_description
1 polymer ?
#
loop_
_entity_poly.entity_id
_entity_poly.type
_entity_poly.pdbx_seq_one_letter_code
_entity_poly.pdbx_strand_id
1 'polypeptide(L)'
;MRNAFAAGHRRVAIAGTDVPDLDARVAAHALASLETHQAVFGPADDGGFYLLALSALPDGLFQDIEWSTASVLGDTVAAAQRHGLSVAPLDTLPTLLDVDTTEDLRRWCAAQQAAAAQQQEGGGGDELLTVALRLLADAPPAPS
;
A
#
# COMPACT_ATOMS: atom_id res chain seq x y z
N MET A 1 4.33 -13.20 -8.66
CA MET A 1 3.27 -12.93 -9.67
C MET A 1 3.26 -13.90 -10.85
N ARG A 2 4.36 -14.09 -11.61
CA ARG A 2 4.43 -15.05 -12.75
C ARG A 2 3.87 -16.44 -12.43
N ASN A 3 4.29 -17.04 -11.31
CA ASN A 3 3.82 -18.37 -10.90
C ASN A 3 2.30 -18.43 -10.63
N ALA A 4 1.71 -17.35 -10.10
CA ALA A 4 0.28 -17.31 -9.82
C ALA A 4 -0.53 -17.31 -11.14
N PHE A 5 -0.09 -16.54 -12.14
CA PHE A 5 -0.69 -16.59 -13.47
C PHE A 5 -0.48 -17.94 -14.15
N ALA A 6 0.72 -18.55 -14.03
CA ALA A 6 0.99 -19.89 -14.53
C ALA A 6 0.12 -20.97 -13.87
N ALA A 7 -0.29 -20.77 -12.62
CA ALA A 7 -1.21 -21.64 -11.90
C ALA A 7 -2.70 -21.42 -12.27
N GLY A 8 -3.01 -20.50 -13.20
CA GLY A 8 -4.36 -20.24 -13.70
C GLY A 8 -5.14 -19.18 -12.91
N HIS A 9 -4.52 -18.45 -11.99
CA HIS A 9 -5.17 -17.31 -11.34
C HIS A 9 -5.37 -16.17 -12.33
N ARG A 10 -6.59 -15.64 -12.41
CA ARG A 10 -6.97 -14.56 -13.35
C ARG A 10 -6.87 -13.15 -12.77
N ARG A 11 -6.74 -13.04 -11.44
CA ARG A 11 -6.62 -11.78 -10.70
C ARG A 11 -5.59 -12.03 -9.62
N VAL A 12 -4.48 -11.31 -9.69
CA VAL A 12 -3.34 -11.50 -8.80
C VAL A 12 -2.95 -10.14 -8.27
N ALA A 13 -2.80 -10.03 -6.95
CA ALA A 13 -2.22 -8.87 -6.31
C ALA A 13 -0.88 -9.23 -5.66
N ILE A 14 0.03 -8.27 -5.66
CA ILE A 14 1.21 -8.23 -4.80
C ILE A 14 1.08 -7.01 -3.90
N ALA A 15 1.51 -7.12 -2.66
CA ALA A 15 1.51 -6.02 -1.72
C ALA A 15 2.78 -6.02 -0.86
N GLY A 16 3.20 -4.82 -0.47
CA GLY A 16 4.20 -4.60 0.58
C GLY A 16 3.70 -5.11 1.92
N THR A 17 4.64 -5.49 2.79
CA THR A 17 4.35 -5.99 4.14
C THR A 17 4.63 -4.96 5.24
N ASP A 18 5.09 -3.79 4.83
CA ASP A 18 5.55 -2.63 5.57
C ASP A 18 4.48 -1.52 5.66
N VAL A 19 3.24 -1.81 5.22
CA VAL A 19 2.12 -0.87 5.25
C VAL A 19 1.08 -1.34 6.26
N PRO A 20 1.10 -0.84 7.52
CA PRO A 20 0.25 -1.37 8.59
C PRO A 20 -1.24 -1.13 8.37
N ASP A 21 -1.59 -0.06 7.65
CA ASP A 21 -2.98 0.32 7.37
C ASP A 21 -3.57 -0.45 6.16
N LEU A 22 -2.77 -1.30 5.50
CA LEU A 22 -3.27 -2.20 4.46
C LEU A 22 -4.14 -3.29 5.08
N ASP A 23 -5.45 -3.17 4.88
CA ASP A 23 -6.42 -4.15 5.37
C ASP A 23 -7.03 -5.02 4.25
N ALA A 24 -7.80 -6.03 4.68
CA ALA A 24 -8.48 -6.94 3.76
C ALA A 24 -9.49 -6.25 2.84
N ARG A 25 -10.06 -5.09 3.25
CA ARG A 25 -11.03 -4.34 2.44
C ARG A 25 -10.32 -3.65 1.28
N VAL A 26 -9.15 -3.05 1.53
CA VAL A 26 -8.31 -2.46 0.47
C VAL A 26 -7.88 -3.54 -0.53
N ALA A 27 -7.37 -4.68 -0.05
CA ALA A 27 -6.94 -5.77 -0.93
C ALA A 27 -8.12 -6.37 -1.74
N ALA A 28 -9.29 -6.55 -1.12
CA ALA A 28 -10.49 -7.02 -1.80
C ALA A 28 -10.98 -6.02 -2.86
N HIS A 29 -10.95 -4.72 -2.55
CA HIS A 29 -11.31 -3.67 -3.51
C HIS A 29 -10.36 -3.69 -4.71
N ALA A 30 -9.05 -3.81 -4.49
CA ALA A 30 -8.08 -3.90 -5.58
C ALA A 30 -8.38 -5.07 -6.55
N LEU A 31 -8.71 -6.25 -6.01
CA LEU A 31 -9.07 -7.41 -6.81
C LEU A 31 -10.43 -7.27 -7.51
N ALA A 32 -11.41 -6.62 -6.87
CA ALA A 32 -12.72 -6.35 -7.45
C ALA A 32 -12.61 -5.36 -8.63
N SER A 33 -11.77 -4.34 -8.52
CA SER A 33 -11.53 -3.34 -9.57
C SER A 33 -10.93 -3.93 -10.85
N LEU A 34 -10.32 -5.12 -10.78
CA LEU A 34 -9.88 -5.89 -11.95
C LEU A 34 -11.02 -6.50 -12.78
N GLU A 35 -12.28 -6.31 -12.39
CA GLU A 35 -13.44 -6.68 -13.21
C GLU A 35 -13.65 -5.70 -14.37
N THR A 36 -13.26 -4.43 -14.20
CA THR A 36 -13.42 -3.36 -15.18
C THR A 36 -12.09 -2.81 -15.71
N HIS A 37 -10.99 -3.09 -15.02
CA HIS A 37 -9.64 -2.67 -15.40
C HIS A 37 -8.68 -3.87 -15.42
N GLN A 38 -7.47 -3.66 -15.91
CA GLN A 38 -6.44 -4.70 -15.99
C GLN A 38 -5.25 -4.48 -15.05
N ALA A 39 -5.07 -3.25 -14.57
CA ALA A 39 -4.09 -2.90 -13.55
C ALA A 39 -4.69 -1.92 -12.53
N VAL A 40 -4.41 -2.16 -11.25
CA VAL A 40 -4.81 -1.32 -10.13
C VAL A 40 -3.60 -1.12 -9.23
N PHE A 41 -3.34 0.12 -8.82
CA PHE A 41 -2.22 0.50 -7.97
C PHE A 41 -2.75 1.07 -6.65
N GLY A 42 -2.13 0.68 -5.55
CA GLY A 42 -2.27 1.30 -4.24
C GLY A 42 -1.11 2.27 -4.03
N PRO A 43 -1.30 3.59 -4.19
CA PRO A 43 -0.21 4.56 -4.09
C PRO A 43 0.35 4.66 -2.67
N ALA A 44 1.67 4.83 -2.55
CA ALA A 44 2.33 5.13 -1.28
C ALA A 44 2.69 6.63 -1.19
N ASP A 45 2.89 7.13 0.04
CA ASP A 45 3.22 8.54 0.30
C ASP A 45 4.58 8.97 -0.28
N ASP A 46 5.49 8.02 -0.48
CA ASP A 46 6.85 8.23 -0.98
C ASP A 46 6.94 8.40 -2.52
N GLY A 47 5.81 8.24 -3.23
CA GLY A 47 5.71 8.25 -4.69
C GLY A 47 5.78 6.86 -5.34
N GLY A 48 5.89 5.80 -4.55
CA GLY A 48 5.79 4.41 -4.95
C GLY A 48 4.37 3.87 -4.88
N PHE A 49 4.28 2.55 -4.71
CA PHE A 49 3.01 1.85 -4.53
C PHE A 49 3.18 0.66 -3.59
N TYR A 50 2.29 0.56 -2.61
CA TYR A 50 2.26 -0.57 -1.69
C TYR A 50 1.52 -1.79 -2.26
N LEU A 51 0.73 -1.62 -3.32
CA LEU A 51 -0.05 -2.69 -3.92
C LEU A 51 -0.10 -2.57 -5.44
N LEU A 52 0.07 -3.69 -6.13
CA LEU A 52 -0.19 -3.85 -7.55
C LEU A 52 -1.08 -5.07 -7.79
N ALA A 53 -2.28 -4.85 -8.31
CA ALA A 53 -3.17 -5.90 -8.78
C ALA A 53 -3.23 -5.91 -10.31
N LEU A 54 -3.16 -7.11 -10.90
CA LEU A 54 -3.20 -7.33 -12.34
C LEU A 54 -4.19 -8.45 -12.70
N SER A 55 -4.87 -8.31 -13.84
CA SER A 55 -5.65 -9.40 -14.46
C SER A 55 -4.90 -10.15 -15.57
N ALA A 56 -3.79 -9.57 -16.03
CA ALA A 56 -2.82 -10.21 -16.92
C ALA A 56 -1.43 -9.62 -16.64
N LEU A 57 -0.38 -10.42 -16.85
CA LEU A 57 1.01 -9.97 -16.72
C LEU A 57 1.67 -9.93 -18.10
N PRO A 58 1.77 -8.75 -18.75
CA PRO A 58 2.54 -8.59 -19.98
C PRO A 58 4.00 -8.97 -19.77
N ASP A 59 4.58 -9.61 -20.78
CA ASP A 59 6.04 -9.78 -20.81
C ASP A 59 6.69 -8.40 -20.93
N GLY A 60 7.67 -8.16 -20.05
CA GLY A 60 8.38 -6.89 -20.01
C GLY A 60 7.72 -5.78 -19.21
N LEU A 61 6.57 -6.01 -18.54
CA LEU A 61 5.91 -4.97 -17.73
C LEU A 61 6.87 -4.29 -16.74
N PHE A 62 7.81 -5.07 -16.17
CA PHE A 62 8.77 -4.61 -15.17
C PHE A 62 10.18 -4.40 -15.75
N GLN A 63 10.34 -4.42 -17.07
CA GLN A 63 11.62 -4.10 -17.72
C GLN A 63 11.82 -2.58 -17.73
N ASP A 64 13.07 -2.16 -17.52
CA ASP A 64 13.49 -0.76 -17.54
C ASP A 64 12.73 0.16 -16.56
N ILE A 65 12.27 -0.41 -15.44
CA ILE A 65 11.74 0.36 -14.30
C ILE A 65 12.88 0.62 -13.33
N GLU A 66 13.13 1.88 -13.03
CA GLU A 66 14.01 2.29 -11.93
C GLU A 66 13.25 2.14 -10.61
N TRP A 67 13.73 1.25 -9.75
CA TRP A 67 13.10 0.94 -8.47
C TRP A 67 13.63 1.83 -7.35
N SER A 68 12.87 1.94 -6.26
CA SER A 68 13.24 2.75 -5.07
C SER A 68 13.37 4.25 -5.37
N THR A 69 12.57 4.75 -6.31
CA THR A 69 12.47 6.17 -6.65
C THR A 69 11.03 6.64 -6.47
N ALA A 70 10.85 7.93 -6.18
CA ALA A 70 9.53 8.55 -6.10
C ALA A 70 8.77 8.58 -7.45
N SER A 71 9.40 8.18 -8.55
CA SER A 71 8.77 8.10 -9.88
C SER A 71 8.25 6.70 -10.21
N VAL A 72 8.58 5.68 -9.40
CA VAL A 72 8.33 4.27 -9.75
C VAL A 72 6.86 3.98 -10.03
N LEU A 73 5.92 4.61 -9.31
CA LEU A 73 4.49 4.49 -9.60
C LEU A 73 4.16 5.01 -11.00
N GLY A 74 4.57 6.24 -11.31
CA GLY A 74 4.31 6.87 -12.61
C GLY A 74 4.93 6.07 -13.75
N ASP A 75 6.18 5.61 -13.58
CA ASP A 75 6.91 4.84 -14.57
C ASP A 75 6.24 3.48 -14.82
N THR A 76 5.77 2.82 -13.76
CA THR A 76 5.07 1.53 -13.86
C THR A 76 3.69 1.68 -14.51
N VAL A 77 2.95 2.75 -14.19
CA VAL A 77 1.67 3.08 -14.84
C VAL A 77 1.88 3.34 -16.33
N ALA A 78 2.89 4.13 -16.69
CA ALA A 78 3.23 4.39 -18.08
C ALA A 78 3.65 3.11 -18.82
N ALA A 79 4.41 2.22 -18.17
CA ALA A 79 4.73 0.90 -18.72
C ALA A 79 3.48 0.04 -18.95
N ALA A 80 2.58 -0.05 -17.96
CA ALA A 80 1.33 -0.80 -18.08
C ALA A 80 0.48 -0.32 -19.28
N GLN A 81 0.34 1.00 -19.44
CA GLN A 81 -0.37 1.62 -20.55
C GLN A 81 0.32 1.35 -21.90
N ARG A 82 1.66 1.42 -21.97
CA ARG A 82 2.43 1.06 -23.18
C ARG A 82 2.22 -0.39 -23.61
N HIS A 83 2.00 -1.29 -22.64
CA HIS A 83 1.65 -2.69 -22.90
C HIS A 83 0.16 -2.93 -23.17
N GLY A 84 -0.64 -1.87 -23.30
CA GLY A 84 -2.06 -1.95 -23.65
C GLY A 84 -2.98 -2.34 -22.50
N LEU A 85 -2.51 -2.29 -21.25
CA LEU A 85 -3.37 -2.52 -20.08
C LEU A 85 -4.25 -1.31 -19.81
N SER A 86 -5.53 -1.55 -19.54
CA SER A 86 -6.40 -0.56 -18.89
C SER A 86 -6.00 -0.40 -17.42
N VAL A 87 -5.57 0.80 -17.02
CA VAL A 87 -5.19 1.12 -15.65
C VAL A 87 -6.34 1.85 -14.96
N ALA A 88 -6.71 1.42 -13.76
CA ALA A 88 -7.70 2.10 -12.93
C ALA A 88 -7.20 3.48 -12.47
N PRO A 89 -8.10 4.45 -12.19
CA PRO A 89 -7.72 5.72 -11.58
C PRO A 89 -6.87 5.53 -10.31
N LEU A 90 -5.87 6.39 -10.09
CA LEU A 90 -4.95 6.24 -8.94
C LEU A 90 -5.63 6.45 -7.58
N ASP A 91 -6.79 7.11 -7.55
CA ASP A 91 -7.65 7.29 -6.38
C ASP A 91 -8.61 6.11 -6.13
N THR A 92 -8.51 5.01 -6.91
CA THR A 92 -9.28 3.78 -6.70
C THR A 92 -9.00 3.17 -5.32
N LEU A 93 -7.75 3.27 -4.86
CA LEU A 93 -7.30 2.81 -3.56
C LEU A 93 -6.77 4.01 -2.76
N PRO A 94 -6.87 3.98 -1.42
CA PRO A 94 -6.30 5.04 -0.60
C PRO A 94 -4.78 5.08 -0.75
N THR A 95 -4.22 6.28 -0.70
CA THR A 95 -2.78 6.45 -0.42
C THR A 95 -2.52 6.07 1.03
N LEU A 96 -1.54 5.19 1.25
CA LEU A 96 -1.16 4.72 2.58
C LEU A 96 0.32 5.01 2.85
N LEU A 97 0.67 5.08 4.13
CA LEU A 97 2.04 5.23 4.60
C LEU A 97 2.71 3.86 4.72
N ASP A 98 3.80 3.67 4.01
CA ASP A 98 4.80 2.65 4.25
C ASP A 98 5.75 3.05 5.39
N VAL A 99 6.08 2.08 6.24
CA VAL A 99 6.86 2.31 7.46
C VAL A 99 8.27 1.75 7.28
N ASP A 100 9.11 2.55 6.64
CA ASP A 100 10.53 2.22 6.41
C ASP A 100 11.45 2.80 7.48
N THR A 101 11.12 3.99 7.99
CA THR A 101 11.96 4.72 8.94
C THR A 101 11.30 4.86 10.31
N THR A 102 12.11 5.15 11.33
CA THR A 102 11.61 5.51 12.66
C THR A 102 10.67 6.72 12.61
N GLU A 103 10.87 7.63 11.67
CA GLU A 103 10.00 8.80 11.52
C GLU A 103 8.64 8.41 10.95
N ASP A 104 8.59 7.50 9.98
CA ASP A 104 7.34 6.95 9.45
C ASP A 104 6.56 6.21 10.54
N LEU A 105 7.27 5.44 11.38
CA LEU A 105 6.66 4.77 12.52
C LEU A 105 6.04 5.78 13.49
N ARG A 106 6.73 6.90 13.77
CA ARG A 106 6.19 7.96 14.65
C ARG A 106 4.97 8.63 14.02
N ARG A 107 5.02 8.95 12.73
CA ARG A 107 3.88 9.51 11.97
C ARG A 107 2.68 8.58 12.04
N TRP A 108 2.89 7.29 11.80
CA TRP A 108 1.85 6.27 11.91
C TRP A 108 1.28 6.18 13.34
N CYS A 109 2.15 6.12 14.37
CA CYS A 109 1.70 6.05 15.76
C CYS A 109 0.84 7.27 16.17
N ALA A 110 1.24 8.47 15.75
CA ALA A 110 0.50 9.70 16.04
C ALA A 110 -0.88 9.70 15.36
N ALA A 111 -0.98 9.23 14.12
CA ALA A 111 -2.25 9.09 13.40
C ALA A 111 -3.20 8.11 14.11
N GLN A 112 -2.68 6.96 14.57
CA GLN A 112 -3.47 5.96 15.29
C GLN A 112 -4.00 6.47 16.63
N GLN A 113 -3.20 7.25 17.36
CA GLN A 113 -3.63 7.88 18.61
C GLN A 113 -4.74 8.92 18.37
N ALA A 114 -4.60 9.75 17.34
CA ALA A 114 -5.62 10.73 16.97
C ALA A 114 -6.95 10.05 16.57
N ALA A 115 -6.88 8.97 15.80
CA ALA A 115 -8.05 8.18 15.43
C ALA A 115 -8.71 7.51 16.65
N ALA A 116 -7.93 6.96 17.57
CA ALA A 116 -8.44 6.34 18.80
C ALA A 116 -9.12 7.37 19.73
N ALA A 117 -8.55 8.57 19.85
CA ALA A 117 -9.16 9.65 20.65
C ALA A 117 -10.51 10.10 20.08
N GLN A 118 -10.66 10.13 18.75
CA GLN A 118 -11.94 10.43 18.09
C GLN A 118 -12.99 9.31 18.26
N GLN A 119 -12.56 8.07 18.48
CA GLN A 119 -13.44 6.91 18.70
C GLN A 119 -13.82 6.73 20.19
N GLN A 120 -13.01 7.21 21.13
CA GLN A 120 -13.26 7.13 22.57
C GLN A 120 -14.38 8.05 23.08
N GLU A 121 -14.90 8.96 22.26
CA GLU A 121 -16.16 9.66 22.56
C GLU A 121 -17.40 8.75 22.43
N GLY A 122 -17.24 7.46 22.03
CA GLY A 122 -18.35 6.52 21.77
C GLY A 122 -18.29 5.13 22.42
N GLY A 123 -17.22 4.69 23.08
CA GLY A 123 -17.19 3.37 23.74
C GLY A 123 -15.79 2.80 24.00
N GLY A 124 -15.62 2.14 25.16
CA GLY A 124 -14.32 1.69 25.67
C GLY A 124 -13.75 0.40 25.06
N GLY A 125 -12.41 0.34 25.05
CA GLY A 125 -11.55 -0.79 24.66
C GLY A 125 -10.78 -0.48 23.37
N ASP A 126 -9.45 -0.36 23.34
CA ASP A 126 -8.48 -1.42 23.66
C ASP A 126 -7.16 -0.83 24.23
N GLU A 127 -6.87 -1.08 25.51
CA GLU A 127 -5.82 -0.41 26.29
C GLU A 127 -4.39 -0.80 25.87
N LEU A 128 -4.20 -2.00 25.30
CA LEU A 128 -2.87 -2.55 25.03
C LEU A 128 -2.21 -1.91 23.80
N LEU A 129 -2.95 -1.67 22.72
CA LEU A 129 -2.44 -0.97 21.55
C LEU A 129 -2.13 0.50 21.90
N THR A 130 -2.99 1.14 22.69
CA THR A 130 -2.77 2.51 23.17
C THR A 130 -1.49 2.62 24.01
N VAL A 131 -1.26 1.69 24.93
CA VAL A 131 -0.04 1.68 25.77
C VAL A 131 1.21 1.41 24.92
N ALA A 132 1.16 0.46 23.98
CA ALA A 132 2.29 0.15 23.10
C ALA A 132 2.67 1.35 22.20
N LEU A 133 1.67 2.01 21.58
CA LEU A 133 1.88 3.20 20.76
C LEU A 133 2.47 4.37 21.57
N ARG A 134 2.07 4.53 22.83
CA ARG A 134 2.60 5.57 23.72
C ARG A 134 4.07 5.35 24.07
N LEU A 135 4.46 4.11 24.32
CA LEU A 135 5.85 3.76 24.65
C LEU A 135 6.82 3.94 23.47
N LEU A 136 6.35 3.72 22.23
CA LEU A 136 7.16 3.91 21.02
C LEU A 136 7.35 5.39 20.65
N ALA A 137 6.38 6.25 20.95
CA ALA A 137 6.46 7.69 20.68
C ALA A 137 7.40 8.44 21.64
N ASP A 138 7.50 8.00 22.91
CA ASP A 138 8.38 8.61 23.93
C ASP A 138 9.83 8.11 23.89
N ALA A 139 10.19 7.26 22.92
CA ALA A 139 11.56 6.76 22.79
C ALA A 139 12.51 7.90 22.33
N PRO A 140 13.60 8.18 23.07
CA PRO A 140 14.56 9.21 22.70
C PRO A 140 15.15 8.90 21.31
N PRO A 141 15.49 9.92 20.50
CA PRO A 141 16.11 9.69 19.20
C PRO A 141 17.39 8.88 19.35
N ALA A 142 17.63 7.95 18.42
CA ALA A 142 18.85 7.14 18.41
C ALA A 142 20.10 8.05 18.35
N PRO A 143 21.18 7.71 19.08
CA PRO A 143 22.40 8.52 19.07
C PRO A 143 23.06 8.49 17.68
N SER A 144 23.58 9.65 17.29
CA SER A 144 24.29 9.92 16.03
C SER A 144 25.66 9.26 15.93
#